data_AF-A0A7K3VLZ5-F1
#
_entry.id   AF-A0A7K3VLZ5-F1
#
_cell.length_a   1.000
_cell.length_b   1.000
_cell.length_c   1.000
_cell.angle_alpha   90.00
_cell.angle_beta   90.00
_cell.angle_gamma   90.00
#
_symmetry.space_group_name_H-M   'P 1'
#
loop_
_entity.id
_entity.type
_entity.pdbx_description
1 polymer ?
#
loop_
_entity_poly.entity_id
_entity_poly.type
_entity_poly.pdbx_seq_one_letter_code
_entity_poly.pdbx_strand_id
1 'polypeptide(L)'
;MSDLETHTGGVGAPPPGSNKNLLEYWNKPVGELATVATSEIALEERERHRIYSLLTMAITAVFWNGNKRGQDGVYPWRPLQRKPNGTYQGDRYLGHNIASLAVAGNGEIIDFDFNHNDIFNSSAEHAEARLVRRVFNLNQIYDNWQTKKPGERPPSSYGTVLTNVTIYTSLESCAQCSGIMTLGNVKSVVYLQTDPGQYRVGNMLYNLTRPLSGNAAKYGAPEPIDASTFGFEYKPDLDTAYRDYSTRVTKPDQPAFFEPTDSSASIDRSPAITSFLCTDAALNIFSAARGELDKFVPQYPDYRPKDGGGDPSTVLSNQNAVDHARAFLNHVQHKARRGTPHR
;
A
#
# COMPACT_ATOMS: atom_id res chain seq x y z
N MET A 1 33.90 30.81 9.89
CA MET A 1 33.28 31.00 8.56
C MET A 1 34.07 30.12 7.61
N SER A 2 33.67 28.86 7.49
CA SER A 2 34.24 27.94 6.50
C SER A 2 33.34 27.96 5.29
N ASP A 3 33.93 28.28 4.14
CA ASP A 3 33.28 28.32 2.84
C ASP A 3 32.57 26.98 2.55
N LEU A 4 31.24 27.05 2.43
CA LEU A 4 30.49 26.01 1.74
C LEU A 4 30.81 26.17 0.26
N GLU A 5 31.73 25.35 -0.24
CA GLU A 5 31.92 25.14 -1.66
C GLU A 5 30.58 24.68 -2.28
N THR A 6 29.95 25.58 -3.02
CA THR A 6 28.88 25.24 -3.95
C THR A 6 29.50 24.41 -5.07
N HIS A 7 29.47 23.09 -4.93
CA HIS A 7 29.70 22.17 -6.05
C HIS A 7 28.62 22.41 -7.11
N THR A 8 28.94 23.25 -8.10
CA THR A 8 28.25 23.27 -9.39
C THR A 8 28.66 22.00 -10.14
N GLY A 9 27.98 20.89 -9.81
CA GLY A 9 28.13 19.62 -10.52
C GLY A 9 28.01 19.87 -12.03
N GLY A 10 29.06 19.52 -12.77
CA GLY A 10 29.11 19.72 -14.21
C GLY A 10 27.92 19.05 -14.89
N VAL A 11 27.23 19.82 -15.73
CA VAL A 11 26.10 19.38 -16.54
C VAL A 11 26.63 18.45 -17.64
N GLY A 12 26.75 17.15 -17.32
CA GLY A 12 27.11 16.14 -18.31
C GLY A 12 26.03 16.06 -19.38
N ALA A 13 26.40 15.83 -20.64
CA ALA A 13 25.42 15.53 -21.67
C ALA A 13 24.72 14.19 -21.38
N PRO A 14 23.43 14.04 -21.69
CA PRO A 14 22.73 12.76 -21.55
C PRO A 14 23.36 11.69 -22.44
N PRO A 15 23.33 10.41 -22.03
CA PRO A 15 23.90 9.34 -22.82
C PRO A 15 23.21 9.22 -24.19
N PRO A 16 23.95 8.85 -25.25
CA PRO A 16 23.36 8.59 -26.55
C PRO A 16 22.23 7.56 -26.47
N GLY A 17 21.12 7.80 -27.16
CA GLY A 17 19.94 6.92 -27.13
C GLY A 17 18.99 7.14 -25.94
N SER A 18 19.20 8.19 -25.14
CA SER A 18 18.26 8.58 -24.08
C SER A 18 16.85 8.81 -24.62
N ASN A 19 15.84 8.32 -23.89
CA ASN A 19 14.44 8.58 -24.23
C ASN A 19 14.06 10.02 -23.86
N LYS A 20 12.92 10.51 -24.39
CA LYS A 20 12.46 11.89 -24.17
C LYS A 20 12.28 12.24 -22.68
N ASN A 21 11.82 11.29 -21.87
CA ASN A 21 11.61 11.50 -20.45
C ASN A 21 12.93 11.68 -19.69
N LEU A 22 13.94 10.85 -19.98
CA LEU A 22 15.26 10.97 -19.38
C LEU A 22 15.90 12.31 -19.76
N LEU A 23 15.75 12.73 -21.02
CA LEU A 23 16.23 14.04 -21.48
C LEU A 23 15.57 15.21 -20.73
N GLU A 24 14.26 15.12 -20.49
CA GLU A 24 13.50 16.16 -19.77
C GLU A 24 14.00 16.38 -18.34
N TYR A 25 14.36 15.31 -17.63
CA TYR A 25 14.78 15.38 -16.23
C TYR A 25 16.31 15.40 -16.03
N TRP A 26 17.11 15.22 -17.07
CA TRP A 26 18.56 14.98 -16.98
C TRP A 26 19.32 16.03 -16.16
N ASN A 27 18.96 17.31 -16.35
CA ASN A 27 19.59 18.45 -15.70
C ASN A 27 18.71 19.12 -14.64
N LYS A 28 17.59 18.49 -14.28
CA LYS A 28 16.67 19.02 -13.27
C LYS A 28 17.03 18.49 -11.88
N PRO A 29 16.75 19.23 -10.80
CA PRO A 29 16.85 18.70 -9.45
C PRO A 29 16.03 17.43 -9.26
N VAL A 30 16.54 16.47 -8.48
CA VAL A 30 15.84 15.21 -8.17
C VAL A 30 14.44 15.46 -7.59
N GLY A 31 14.25 16.57 -6.87
CA GLY A 31 12.94 16.97 -6.35
C GLY A 31 11.87 17.18 -7.44
N GLU A 32 12.26 17.68 -8.61
CA GLU A 32 11.34 17.80 -9.76
C GLU A 32 11.02 16.42 -10.35
N LEU A 33 12.00 15.53 -10.44
CA LEU A 33 11.79 14.15 -10.91
C LEU A 33 10.91 13.35 -9.94
N ALA A 34 11.01 13.59 -8.64
CA ALA A 34 10.23 12.92 -7.59
C ALA A 34 8.83 13.52 -7.37
N THR A 35 8.47 14.57 -8.12
CA THR A 35 7.16 15.24 -8.02
C THR A 35 6.30 14.86 -9.22
N VAL A 36 5.12 14.30 -8.95
CA VAL A 36 4.13 13.99 -9.99
C VAL A 36 3.10 15.11 -10.03
N ALA A 37 2.74 15.53 -11.25
CA ALA A 37 1.67 16.50 -11.44
C ALA A 37 0.37 15.94 -10.85
N THR A 38 -0.19 16.65 -9.87
CA THR A 38 -1.43 16.21 -9.21
C THR A 38 -2.61 16.50 -10.14
N SER A 39 -3.24 15.45 -10.64
CA SER A 39 -4.52 15.56 -11.34
C SER A 39 -5.62 15.88 -10.32
N GLU A 40 -6.52 16.80 -10.66
CA GLU A 40 -7.69 17.06 -9.83
C GLU A 40 -8.63 15.84 -9.88
N ILE A 41 -8.78 15.17 -8.75
CA ILE A 41 -9.71 14.04 -8.61
C ILE A 41 -11.11 14.61 -8.33
N ALA A 42 -12.10 14.23 -9.14
CA ALA A 42 -13.49 14.61 -8.95
C ALA A 42 -14.03 14.09 -7.60
N LEU A 43 -14.97 14.80 -6.97
CA LEU A 43 -15.43 14.50 -5.60
C LEU A 43 -15.97 13.08 -5.46
N GLU A 44 -16.71 12.62 -6.46
CA GLU A 44 -17.29 11.29 -6.52
C GLU A 44 -16.25 10.17 -6.71
N GLU A 45 -15.12 10.47 -7.37
CA GLU A 45 -13.96 9.56 -7.48
C GLU A 45 -13.08 9.60 -6.21
N ARG A 46 -13.02 10.73 -5.50
CA ARG A 46 -12.39 10.78 -4.16
C ARG A 46 -13.09 9.84 -3.19
N GLU A 47 -14.42 9.83 -3.22
CA GLU A 47 -15.24 8.89 -2.44
C GLU A 47 -14.92 7.43 -2.80
N ARG A 48 -14.75 7.13 -4.09
CA ARG A 48 -14.33 5.80 -4.57
C ARG A 48 -13.01 5.36 -3.96
N HIS A 49 -11.99 6.22 -4.02
CA HIS A 49 -10.69 5.93 -3.40
C HIS A 49 -10.79 5.79 -1.88
N ARG A 50 -11.62 6.60 -1.22
CA ARG A 50 -11.86 6.51 0.23
C ARG A 50 -12.40 5.13 0.61
N ILE A 51 -13.40 4.60 -0.11
CA ILE A 51 -14.00 3.29 0.18
C ILE A 51 -12.94 2.17 0.22
N TYR A 52 -12.12 2.07 -0.83
CA TYR A 52 -11.10 1.01 -0.90
C TYR A 52 -9.90 1.26 0.03
N SER A 53 -9.61 2.52 0.34
CA SER A 53 -8.59 2.89 1.33
C SER A 53 -9.02 2.48 2.75
N LEU A 54 -10.28 2.75 3.12
CA LEU A 54 -10.88 2.28 4.37
C LEU A 54 -10.85 0.75 4.46
N LEU A 55 -11.21 0.05 3.37
CA LEU A 55 -11.13 -1.41 3.33
C LEU A 55 -9.69 -1.92 3.53
N THR A 56 -8.70 -1.31 2.89
CA THR A 56 -7.29 -1.69 3.03
C THR A 56 -6.81 -1.53 4.47
N MET A 57 -7.18 -0.45 5.14
CA MET A 57 -6.91 -0.25 6.58
C MET A 57 -7.66 -1.23 7.46
N ALA A 58 -8.93 -1.52 7.15
CA ALA A 58 -9.74 -2.46 7.91
C ALA A 58 -9.20 -3.89 7.84
N ILE A 59 -8.76 -4.33 6.66
CA ILE A 59 -8.08 -5.62 6.47
C ILE A 59 -6.77 -5.65 7.28
N THR A 60 -5.99 -4.55 7.25
CA THR A 60 -4.79 -4.42 8.08
C THR A 60 -5.10 -4.59 9.56
N ALA A 61 -6.17 -3.96 10.06
CA ALA A 61 -6.63 -4.08 11.45
C ALA A 61 -7.01 -5.52 11.83
N VAL A 62 -7.71 -6.24 10.95
CA VAL A 62 -8.18 -7.63 11.20
C VAL A 62 -7.00 -8.58 11.42
N PHE A 63 -5.94 -8.48 10.62
CA PHE A 63 -4.77 -9.34 10.73
C PHE A 63 -3.58 -8.68 11.45
N TRP A 64 -3.83 -7.60 12.19
CA TRP A 64 -2.77 -6.87 12.84
C TRP A 64 -2.05 -7.73 13.88
N ASN A 65 -0.72 -7.70 13.87
CA ASN A 65 0.08 -8.37 14.88
C ASN A 65 1.30 -7.52 15.26
N GLY A 66 1.42 -7.16 16.53
CA GLY A 66 2.54 -6.36 17.02
C GLY A 66 3.74 -7.14 17.58
N ASN A 67 3.70 -8.48 17.58
CA ASN A 67 4.71 -9.35 18.21
C ASN A 67 6.01 -9.49 17.37
N LYS A 68 6.52 -8.39 16.80
CA LYS A 68 7.62 -8.36 15.81
C LYS A 68 8.90 -9.10 16.25
N ARG A 69 9.19 -9.17 17.55
CA ARG A 69 10.36 -9.84 18.14
C ARG A 69 10.00 -11.16 18.85
N GLY A 70 8.80 -11.69 18.62
CA GLY A 70 8.30 -12.89 19.30
C GLY A 70 7.26 -12.56 20.37
N GLN A 71 6.77 -13.61 21.02
CA GLN A 71 5.73 -13.52 22.06
C GLN A 71 6.29 -13.16 23.44
N ASP A 72 7.57 -13.44 23.66
CA ASP A 72 8.28 -13.17 24.90
C ASP A 72 8.94 -11.79 24.85
N GLY A 73 9.05 -11.15 26.02
CA GLY A 73 9.59 -9.80 26.18
C GLY A 73 8.51 -8.75 26.43
N VAL A 74 8.94 -7.50 26.56
CA VAL A 74 8.05 -6.36 26.83
C VAL A 74 8.00 -5.49 25.60
N TYR A 75 6.78 -5.09 25.22
CA TYR A 75 6.50 -4.10 24.19
C TYR A 75 5.88 -2.85 24.85
N PRO A 76 6.69 -1.87 25.28
CA PRO A 76 6.20 -0.71 26.01
C PRO A 76 5.21 0.17 25.24
N TRP A 77 5.24 0.12 23.91
CA TRP A 77 4.34 0.87 23.02
C TRP A 77 3.02 0.14 22.71
N ARG A 78 2.75 -0.96 23.41
CA ARG A 78 1.54 -1.78 23.25
C ARG A 78 0.78 -2.05 24.55
N PRO A 79 0.68 -1.10 25.50
CA PRO A 79 0.10 -1.37 26.82
C PRO A 79 -1.36 -1.87 26.75
N LEU A 80 -2.15 -1.44 25.77
CA LEU A 80 -3.55 -1.85 25.60
C LEU A 80 -3.69 -3.30 25.14
N GLN A 81 -2.62 -3.87 24.59
CA GLN A 81 -2.56 -5.24 24.10
C GLN A 81 -1.95 -6.20 25.12
N ARG A 82 -1.52 -5.73 26.29
CA ARG A 82 -0.92 -6.57 27.32
C ARG A 82 -2.00 -7.36 28.07
N LYS A 83 -1.87 -8.68 28.10
CA LYS A 83 -2.74 -9.61 28.81
C LYS A 83 -2.36 -9.71 30.30
N PRO A 84 -3.26 -10.19 31.18
CA PRO A 84 -2.97 -10.35 32.61
C PRO A 84 -1.79 -11.27 32.92
N ASN A 85 -1.50 -12.25 32.05
CA ASN A 85 -0.35 -13.15 32.18
C ASN A 85 0.99 -12.51 31.72
N GLY A 86 0.99 -11.22 31.37
CA GLY A 86 2.17 -10.48 30.95
C GLY A 86 2.50 -10.57 29.46
N THR A 87 1.89 -11.49 28.70
CA THR A 87 2.09 -11.58 27.24
C THR A 87 1.21 -10.59 26.48
N TYR A 88 1.41 -10.48 25.16
CA TYR A 88 0.64 -9.54 24.33
C TYR A 88 -0.39 -10.27 23.44
N GLN A 89 -1.44 -9.55 23.03
CA GLN A 89 -2.37 -10.04 22.00
C GLN A 89 -1.68 -10.27 20.67
N GLY A 90 -2.27 -11.15 19.85
CA GLY A 90 -1.71 -11.63 18.59
C GLY A 90 -0.94 -12.94 18.74
N ASP A 91 -0.83 -13.67 17.63
CA ASP A 91 -0.11 -14.94 17.55
C ASP A 91 1.36 -14.70 17.15
N ARG A 92 1.99 -15.70 16.52
CA ARG A 92 3.31 -15.56 15.91
C ARG A 92 3.28 -14.44 14.86
N TYR A 93 4.29 -13.58 14.88
CA TYR A 93 4.47 -12.55 13.86
C TYR A 93 4.70 -13.19 12.50
N LEU A 94 3.95 -12.73 11.51
CA LEU A 94 3.92 -13.29 10.17
C LEU A 94 4.65 -12.39 9.15
N GLY A 95 5.13 -11.23 9.59
CA GLY A 95 5.64 -10.16 8.72
C GLY A 95 4.94 -8.83 9.00
N HIS A 96 5.40 -7.78 8.35
CA HIS A 96 4.98 -6.41 8.64
C HIS A 96 3.48 -6.19 8.46
N ASN A 97 2.89 -5.31 9.29
CA ASN A 97 1.48 -4.89 9.18
C ASN A 97 1.31 -3.92 8.00
N ILE A 98 1.69 -4.39 6.82
CA ILE A 98 1.56 -3.72 5.54
C ILE A 98 0.69 -4.63 4.67
N ALA A 99 -0.45 -4.11 4.24
CA ALA A 99 -1.40 -4.82 3.39
C ALA A 99 -1.50 -4.13 2.03
N SER A 100 -1.86 -4.92 1.02
CA SER A 100 -2.16 -4.43 -0.31
C SER A 100 -3.46 -5.06 -0.82
N LEU A 101 -4.28 -4.30 -1.54
CA LEU A 101 -5.57 -4.68 -2.10
C LEU A 101 -5.59 -4.35 -3.60
N ALA A 102 -6.03 -5.30 -4.42
CA ALA A 102 -6.18 -5.12 -5.86
C ALA A 102 -7.65 -4.95 -6.22
N VAL A 103 -7.96 -3.87 -6.94
CA VAL A 103 -9.30 -3.54 -7.41
C VAL A 103 -9.28 -3.37 -8.93
N ALA A 104 -10.18 -4.06 -9.62
CA ALA A 104 -10.36 -3.95 -11.06
C ALA A 104 -11.04 -2.64 -11.44
N GLY A 105 -10.94 -2.23 -12.71
CA GLY A 105 -11.49 -0.97 -13.20
C GLY A 105 -13.01 -0.87 -13.05
N ASN A 106 -13.71 -2.01 -13.10
CA ASN A 106 -15.14 -2.07 -12.84
C ASN A 106 -15.49 -1.92 -11.34
N GLY A 107 -14.51 -1.84 -10.44
CA GLY A 107 -14.70 -1.74 -8.99
C GLY A 107 -14.77 -3.10 -8.26
N GLU A 108 -14.66 -4.22 -8.96
CA GLU A 108 -14.60 -5.52 -8.27
C GLU A 108 -13.26 -5.67 -7.52
N ILE A 109 -13.34 -6.14 -6.27
CA ILE A 109 -12.16 -6.52 -5.50
C ILE A 109 -11.65 -7.85 -6.04
N ILE A 110 -10.39 -7.86 -6.48
CA ILE A 110 -9.73 -9.05 -7.02
C ILE A 110 -9.20 -9.88 -5.85
N ASP A 111 -8.25 -9.33 -5.09
CA ASP A 111 -7.64 -10.00 -3.95
C ASP A 111 -6.85 -9.04 -3.04
N PHE A 112 -6.31 -9.53 -1.93
CA PHE A 112 -5.37 -8.83 -1.04
C PHE A 112 -4.18 -9.71 -0.63
N ASP A 113 -3.09 -9.09 -0.18
CA ASP A 113 -1.95 -9.79 0.43
C ASP A 113 -1.28 -8.93 1.51
N PHE A 114 -0.40 -9.56 2.28
CA PHE A 114 0.40 -8.93 3.33
C PHE A 114 1.89 -9.13 3.10
N ASN A 115 2.69 -8.28 3.74
CA ASN A 115 4.11 -8.51 3.85
C ASN A 115 4.38 -9.77 4.70
N HIS A 116 5.15 -10.70 4.15
CA HIS A 116 5.55 -11.97 4.77
C HIS A 116 7.06 -12.22 4.70
N ASN A 117 7.86 -11.15 4.69
CA ASN A 117 9.31 -11.27 4.65
C ASN A 117 9.89 -12.15 5.76
N ASP A 118 9.31 -12.09 6.95
CA ASP A 118 9.71 -12.89 8.12
C ASP A 118 9.40 -14.38 7.95
N ILE A 119 8.22 -14.74 7.43
CA ILE A 119 7.83 -16.14 7.19
C ILE A 119 8.74 -16.79 6.16
N PHE A 120 8.95 -16.12 5.03
CA PHE A 120 9.66 -16.68 3.88
C PHE A 120 11.16 -16.43 3.94
N ASN A 121 11.65 -15.74 4.97
CA ASN A 121 13.04 -15.30 5.11
C ASN A 121 13.55 -14.63 3.81
N SER A 122 12.73 -13.75 3.24
CA SER A 122 12.97 -13.16 1.93
C SER A 122 12.57 -11.70 1.92
N SER A 123 13.52 -10.82 1.58
CA SER A 123 13.31 -9.38 1.44
C SER A 123 12.40 -9.02 0.27
N ALA A 124 12.07 -9.95 -0.62
CA ALA A 124 11.19 -9.72 -1.76
C ALA A 124 9.70 -9.98 -1.45
N GLU A 125 9.38 -10.53 -0.27
CA GLU A 125 8.01 -10.96 0.08
C GLU A 125 7.17 -9.83 0.68
N HIS A 126 7.13 -8.70 -0.01
CA HIS A 126 6.31 -7.53 0.33
C HIS A 126 4.87 -7.69 -0.16
N ALA A 127 3.93 -6.93 0.43
CA ALA A 127 2.50 -7.06 0.17
C ALA A 127 2.16 -6.86 -1.31
N GLU A 128 2.67 -5.78 -1.93
CA GLU A 128 2.39 -5.43 -3.32
C GLU A 128 3.02 -6.44 -4.28
N ALA A 129 4.28 -6.83 -4.03
CA ALA A 129 5.00 -7.82 -4.85
C ALA A 129 4.30 -9.18 -4.87
N ARG A 130 3.79 -9.62 -3.70
CA ARG A 130 3.05 -10.87 -3.57
C ARG A 130 1.68 -10.78 -4.24
N LEU A 131 0.96 -9.68 -4.01
CA LEU A 131 -0.34 -9.44 -4.62
C LEU A 131 -0.25 -9.39 -6.15
N VAL A 132 0.68 -8.63 -6.72
CA VAL A 132 0.85 -8.53 -8.18
C VAL A 132 1.16 -9.91 -8.78
N ARG A 133 2.11 -10.67 -8.21
CA ARG A 133 2.40 -12.04 -8.66
C ARG A 133 1.15 -12.93 -8.61
N ARG A 134 0.36 -12.81 -7.54
CA ARG A 134 -0.87 -13.58 -7.38
C ARG A 134 -1.93 -13.20 -8.41
N VAL A 135 -2.22 -11.92 -8.59
CA VAL A 135 -3.19 -11.41 -9.58
C VAL A 135 -2.77 -11.83 -10.99
N PHE A 136 -1.47 -11.83 -11.30
CA PHE A 136 -0.97 -12.38 -12.57
C PHE A 136 -1.29 -13.86 -12.75
N ASN A 137 -1.11 -14.67 -11.71
CA ASN A 137 -1.44 -16.09 -11.75
C ASN A 137 -2.95 -16.32 -11.85
N LEU A 138 -3.78 -15.49 -11.20
CA LEU A 138 -5.24 -15.52 -11.30
C LEU A 138 -5.74 -15.05 -12.67
N ASN A 139 -5.07 -14.11 -13.34
CA ASN A 139 -5.44 -13.74 -14.71
C ASN A 139 -5.25 -14.89 -15.73
N GLN A 140 -4.46 -15.92 -15.37
CA GLN A 140 -4.35 -17.15 -16.16
C GLN A 140 -5.43 -18.19 -15.81
N ILE A 141 -6.11 -18.03 -14.68
CA ILE A 141 -7.11 -18.95 -14.13
C ILE A 141 -8.25 -18.07 -13.60
N TYR A 142 -9.25 -17.70 -14.41
CA TYR A 142 -10.39 -16.84 -14.00
C TYR A 142 -11.01 -17.28 -12.65
N ASP A 143 -10.45 -16.78 -11.56
CA ASP A 143 -10.79 -17.06 -10.16
C ASP A 143 -10.87 -15.70 -9.48
N ASN A 144 -12.03 -15.07 -9.59
CA ASN A 144 -12.47 -14.10 -8.61
C ASN A 144 -12.84 -14.87 -7.32
N TRP A 145 -12.71 -14.23 -6.16
CA TRP A 145 -13.10 -14.83 -4.86
C TRP A 145 -14.59 -15.26 -4.80
N GLN A 146 -15.40 -14.80 -5.75
CA GLN A 146 -16.76 -15.28 -5.99
C GLN A 146 -16.74 -16.31 -7.14
N THR A 147 -16.57 -17.59 -6.84
CA THR A 147 -16.52 -18.68 -7.84
C THR A 147 -17.63 -18.58 -8.90
N LYS A 148 -17.33 -18.04 -10.09
CA LYS A 148 -18.30 -17.98 -11.22
C LYS A 148 -18.54 -19.38 -11.80
N LYS A 149 -19.78 -19.65 -12.22
CA LYS A 149 -20.13 -20.95 -12.83
C LYS A 149 -19.37 -21.16 -14.15
N PRO A 150 -19.05 -22.41 -14.54
CA PRO A 150 -18.22 -22.72 -15.71
C PRO A 150 -18.70 -22.15 -17.06
N GLY A 151 -19.96 -21.71 -17.19
CA GLY A 151 -20.53 -21.12 -18.41
C GLY A 151 -20.59 -19.58 -18.44
N GLU A 152 -20.22 -18.90 -17.36
CA GLU A 152 -20.21 -17.43 -17.26
C GLU A 152 -18.81 -16.83 -17.49
N ARG A 153 -17.85 -17.67 -17.93
CA ARG A 153 -16.45 -17.29 -18.10
C ARG A 153 -16.23 -16.70 -19.50
N PRO A 154 -15.83 -15.42 -19.64
CA PRO A 154 -15.45 -14.89 -20.95
C PRO A 154 -14.18 -15.59 -21.49
N PRO A 155 -13.98 -15.65 -22.82
CA PRO A 155 -12.76 -16.22 -23.40
C PRO A 155 -11.52 -15.39 -23.03
N SER A 156 -10.46 -16.01 -22.50
CA SER A 156 -9.20 -15.32 -22.19
C SER A 156 -8.26 -15.29 -23.39
N SER A 157 -7.97 -14.08 -23.87
CA SER A 157 -6.64 -13.81 -24.42
C SER A 157 -5.65 -13.69 -23.26
N TYR A 158 -4.42 -14.18 -23.45
CA TYR A 158 -3.32 -14.08 -22.49
C TYR A 158 -3.16 -12.63 -21.96
N GLY A 159 -3.72 -12.37 -20.77
CA GLY A 159 -3.78 -11.03 -20.18
C GLY A 159 -2.47 -10.69 -19.48
N THR A 160 -1.47 -10.23 -20.22
CA THR A 160 -0.14 -9.87 -19.70
C THR A 160 -0.10 -8.53 -18.96
N VAL A 161 -1.23 -7.89 -18.74
CA VAL A 161 -1.25 -6.45 -18.44
C VAL A 161 -2.33 -6.10 -17.43
N LEU A 162 -1.93 -5.56 -16.28
CA LEU A 162 -2.82 -5.08 -15.21
C LEU A 162 -3.28 -3.62 -15.45
N THR A 163 -3.49 -3.24 -16.71
CA THR A 163 -3.75 -1.84 -17.13
C THR A 163 -4.99 -1.21 -16.53
N ASN A 164 -5.92 -2.03 -16.05
CA ASN A 164 -7.16 -1.59 -15.44
C ASN A 164 -7.22 -1.96 -13.95
N VAL A 165 -6.09 -2.25 -13.31
CA VAL A 165 -6.05 -2.59 -11.87
C VAL A 165 -5.43 -1.44 -11.10
N THR A 166 -6.12 -1.02 -10.04
CA THR A 166 -5.59 -0.11 -9.03
C THR A 166 -5.20 -0.91 -7.80
N ILE A 167 -3.98 -0.66 -7.31
CA ILE A 167 -3.46 -1.25 -6.08
C ILE A 167 -3.60 -0.24 -4.96
N TYR A 168 -4.26 -0.60 -3.86
CA TYR A 168 -4.28 0.18 -2.63
C TYR A 168 -3.28 -0.46 -1.67
N THR A 169 -2.33 0.30 -1.13
CA THR A 169 -1.32 -0.20 -0.19
C THR A 169 -1.31 0.66 1.08
N SER A 170 -1.21 0.02 2.24
CA SER A 170 -1.24 0.74 3.51
C SER A 170 0.01 1.59 3.77
N LEU A 171 1.09 1.35 3.03
CA LEU A 171 2.37 2.08 3.11
C LEU A 171 2.91 2.34 1.70
N GLU A 172 3.56 3.48 1.48
CA GLU A 172 4.24 3.83 0.24
C GLU A 172 5.14 2.69 -0.26
N SER A 173 4.94 2.31 -1.53
CA SER A 173 5.62 1.16 -2.12
C SER A 173 7.12 1.42 -2.31
N CYS A 174 7.95 0.45 -1.93
CA CYS A 174 9.39 0.53 -2.13
C CYS A 174 9.79 0.41 -3.61
N ALA A 175 11.09 0.59 -3.88
CA ALA A 175 11.64 0.49 -5.23
C ALA A 175 11.37 -0.88 -5.89
N GLN A 176 11.47 -1.97 -5.13
CA GLN A 176 11.22 -3.33 -5.63
C GLN A 176 9.75 -3.52 -6.03
N CYS A 177 8.82 -3.13 -5.15
CA CYS A 177 7.38 -3.21 -5.42
C CYS A 177 6.99 -2.32 -6.61
N SER A 178 7.53 -1.10 -6.68
CA SER A 178 7.28 -0.17 -7.79
C SER A 178 7.77 -0.73 -9.13
N GLY A 179 8.94 -1.38 -9.16
CA GLY A 179 9.46 -2.07 -10.34
C GLY A 179 8.58 -3.25 -10.77
N ILE A 180 8.11 -4.07 -9.83
CA ILE A 180 7.18 -5.19 -10.13
C ILE A 180 5.87 -4.67 -10.70
N MET A 181 5.28 -3.63 -10.11
CA MET A 181 4.06 -3.00 -10.63
C MET A 181 4.25 -2.38 -12.02
N THR A 182 5.44 -1.83 -12.31
CA THR A 182 5.82 -1.30 -13.63
C THR A 182 5.85 -2.40 -14.68
N LEU A 183 6.51 -3.54 -14.38
CA LEU A 183 6.53 -4.70 -15.28
C LEU A 183 5.12 -5.29 -15.45
N GLY A 184 4.31 -5.22 -14.41
CA GLY A 184 2.90 -5.62 -14.45
C GLY A 184 1.97 -4.66 -15.21
N ASN A 185 2.47 -3.46 -15.54
CA ASN A 185 1.72 -2.35 -16.10
C ASN A 185 0.40 -2.09 -15.34
N VAL A 186 0.52 -2.06 -14.01
CA VAL A 186 -0.56 -1.65 -13.10
C VAL A 186 -1.01 -0.24 -13.45
N LYS A 187 -2.32 0.04 -13.41
CA LYS A 187 -2.89 1.36 -13.72
C LYS A 187 -2.36 2.43 -12.78
N SER A 188 -2.65 2.24 -11.49
CA SER A 188 -2.37 3.20 -10.44
C SER A 188 -2.13 2.50 -9.11
N VAL A 189 -1.41 3.18 -8.22
CA VAL A 189 -1.15 2.74 -6.85
C VAL A 189 -1.54 3.85 -5.89
N VAL A 190 -2.47 3.57 -4.97
CA VAL A 190 -2.89 4.46 -3.89
C VAL A 190 -2.14 4.05 -2.63
N TYR A 191 -1.42 4.97 -1.99
CA TYR A 191 -0.69 4.69 -0.75
C TYR A 191 -1.22 5.53 0.43
N LEU A 192 -1.44 4.85 1.56
CA LEU A 192 -2.15 5.43 2.73
C LEU A 192 -1.23 6.03 3.79
N GLN A 193 0.07 5.75 3.74
CA GLN A 193 1.09 6.30 4.63
C GLN A 193 2.37 6.56 3.84
N THR A 194 3.08 7.64 4.14
CA THR A 194 4.40 7.92 3.55
C THR A 194 5.44 6.97 4.14
N ASP A 195 6.38 6.47 3.33
CA ASP A 195 7.58 5.79 3.84
C ASP A 195 8.82 6.66 3.58
N PRO A 196 9.33 7.36 4.62
CA PRO A 196 10.52 8.20 4.47
C PRO A 196 11.77 7.45 3.97
N GLY A 197 11.79 6.12 4.07
CA GLY A 197 12.88 5.28 3.55
C GLY A 197 12.84 5.05 2.03
N GLN A 198 11.72 5.33 1.34
CA GLN A 198 11.57 5.04 -0.10
C GLN A 198 11.78 6.25 -1.01
N TYR A 199 11.82 7.46 -0.43
CA TYR A 199 12.14 8.70 -1.14
C TYR A 199 11.33 8.93 -2.43
N ARG A 200 10.04 8.53 -2.48
CA ARG A 200 9.16 8.72 -3.64
C ARG A 200 9.66 8.05 -4.92
N VAL A 201 10.32 6.90 -4.81
CA VAL A 201 10.82 6.15 -5.97
C VAL A 201 9.73 5.78 -6.98
N GLY A 202 8.51 5.52 -6.52
CA GLY A 202 7.35 5.29 -7.41
C GLY A 202 7.08 6.49 -8.33
N ASN A 203 7.16 7.71 -7.80
CA ASN A 203 7.00 8.95 -8.56
C ASN A 203 8.09 9.11 -9.63
N MET A 204 9.34 8.84 -9.26
CA MET A 204 10.47 8.91 -10.18
C MET A 204 10.30 7.92 -11.33
N LEU A 205 9.91 6.67 -11.03
CA LEU A 205 9.64 5.66 -12.06
C LEU A 205 8.46 6.06 -12.96
N TYR A 206 7.39 6.63 -12.39
CA TYR A 206 6.26 7.15 -13.17
C TYR A 206 6.70 8.20 -14.19
N ASN A 207 7.42 9.23 -13.73
CA ASN A 207 7.90 10.30 -14.60
C ASN A 207 8.90 9.82 -15.66
N LEU A 208 9.72 8.80 -15.37
CA LEU A 208 10.69 8.26 -16.34
C LEU A 208 10.10 7.29 -17.36
N THR A 209 8.99 6.63 -17.04
CA THR A 209 8.45 5.53 -17.86
C THR A 209 7.13 5.85 -18.55
N ARG A 210 6.32 6.77 -18.01
CA ARG A 210 5.07 7.17 -18.64
C ARG A 210 5.32 8.32 -19.62
N PRO A 211 5.01 8.14 -20.91
CA PRO A 211 5.48 9.03 -21.96
C PRO A 211 4.87 10.42 -21.85
N LEU A 212 5.73 11.45 -21.94
CA LEU A 212 5.35 12.87 -21.94
C LEU A 212 4.41 13.27 -23.11
N SER A 213 4.27 12.42 -24.14
CA SER A 213 3.53 12.69 -25.38
C SER A 213 2.26 11.86 -25.56
N GLY A 214 1.76 11.20 -24.50
CA GLY A 214 0.47 10.49 -24.51
C GLY A 214 0.44 9.15 -25.25
N ASN A 215 1.45 8.80 -26.05
CA ASN A 215 1.54 7.49 -26.70
C ASN A 215 1.87 6.40 -25.68
N ALA A 216 0.94 5.51 -25.34
CA ALA A 216 1.13 4.47 -24.31
C ALA A 216 2.47 3.72 -24.44
N ALA A 217 3.33 3.84 -23.41
CA ALA A 217 4.48 2.95 -23.28
C ALA A 217 3.99 1.52 -23.05
N LYS A 218 4.65 0.53 -23.67
CA LYS A 218 4.31 -0.89 -23.52
C LYS A 218 4.31 -1.35 -22.05
N TYR A 219 5.21 -0.77 -21.26
CA TYR A 219 5.27 -0.90 -19.81
C TYR A 219 5.48 0.49 -19.21
N GLY A 220 4.68 0.86 -18.23
CA GLY A 220 4.82 2.11 -17.51
C GLY A 220 4.51 1.90 -16.04
N ALA A 221 5.20 2.63 -15.17
CA ALA A 221 4.93 2.57 -13.74
C ALA A 221 3.49 3.03 -13.47
N PRO A 222 2.85 2.49 -12.43
CA PRO A 222 1.52 2.93 -12.03
C PRO A 222 1.53 4.41 -11.65
N GLU A 223 0.43 5.11 -11.91
CA GLU A 223 0.21 6.46 -11.37
C GLU A 223 0.19 6.39 -9.83
N PRO A 224 1.11 7.06 -9.13
CA PRO A 224 1.12 7.10 -7.69
C PRO A 224 0.12 8.15 -7.19
N ILE A 225 -0.86 7.70 -6.42
CA ILE A 225 -1.90 8.54 -5.82
C ILE A 225 -1.68 8.60 -4.31
N ASP A 226 -1.21 9.74 -3.85
CA ASP A 226 -1.07 10.03 -2.43
C ASP A 226 -2.47 10.19 -1.80
N ALA A 227 -2.77 9.53 -0.69
CA ALA A 227 -4.09 9.61 -0.06
C ALA A 227 -4.51 11.01 0.40
N SER A 228 -3.58 11.96 0.54
CA SER A 228 -3.87 13.37 0.81
C SER A 228 -4.55 14.06 -0.37
N THR A 229 -4.34 13.60 -1.61
CA THR A 229 -4.95 14.18 -2.82
C THR A 229 -6.47 14.07 -2.85
N PHE A 230 -7.03 13.06 -2.16
CA PHE A 230 -8.47 12.86 -2.02
C PHE A 230 -8.98 13.09 -0.59
N GLY A 231 -8.18 13.73 0.28
CA GLY A 231 -8.61 14.12 1.63
C GLY A 231 -8.80 12.95 2.59
N PHE A 232 -7.96 11.92 2.51
CA PHE A 232 -8.03 10.78 3.42
C PHE A 232 -7.40 11.11 4.78
N GLU A 233 -8.23 11.30 5.79
CA GLU A 233 -7.84 11.85 7.10
C GLU A 233 -6.88 10.95 7.90
N TYR A 234 -6.91 9.63 7.68
CA TYR A 234 -6.04 8.71 8.41
C TYR A 234 -4.58 8.76 7.96
N LYS A 235 -4.30 9.28 6.76
CA LYS A 235 -2.92 9.43 6.28
C LYS A 235 -2.11 10.41 7.16
N PRO A 236 -2.54 11.67 7.35
CA PRO A 236 -1.80 12.59 8.21
C PRO A 236 -1.72 12.10 9.66
N ASP A 237 -2.70 11.34 10.15
CA ASP A 237 -2.66 10.69 11.47
C ASP A 237 -1.52 9.67 11.56
N LEU A 238 -1.40 8.76 10.58
CA LEU A 238 -0.31 7.78 10.52
C LEU A 238 1.06 8.44 10.39
N ASP A 239 1.18 9.42 9.50
CA ASP A 239 2.45 10.13 9.26
C ASP A 239 2.87 10.93 10.51
N THR A 240 1.93 11.57 11.20
CA THR A 240 2.21 12.31 12.44
C THR A 240 2.57 11.39 13.60
N ALA A 241 1.81 10.31 13.79
CA ALA A 241 2.09 9.33 14.85
C ALA A 241 3.43 8.63 14.64
N TYR A 242 3.81 8.32 13.39
CA TYR A 242 5.13 7.78 13.10
C TYR A 242 6.26 8.77 13.42
N ARG A 243 6.08 10.04 13.10
CA ARG A 243 7.06 11.09 13.44
C ARG A 243 7.25 11.23 14.96
N ASP A 244 6.18 11.19 15.74
CA ASP A 244 6.29 11.18 17.21
C ASP A 244 7.05 9.94 17.71
N TYR A 245 6.65 8.75 17.24
CA TYR A 245 7.30 7.50 17.60
C TYR A 245 8.81 7.51 17.29
N SER A 246 9.19 7.84 16.05
CA SER A 246 10.58 7.76 15.57
C SER A 246 11.51 8.73 16.30
N THR A 247 10.99 9.90 16.73
CA THR A 247 11.76 10.87 17.52
C THR A 247 11.90 10.48 18.99
N ARG A 248 10.95 9.71 19.54
CA ARG A 248 10.96 9.32 20.96
C ARG A 248 11.69 8.01 21.21
N VAL A 249 11.44 6.97 20.40
CA VAL A 249 11.94 5.61 20.66
C VAL A 249 13.47 5.51 20.77
N THR A 250 14.18 6.40 20.08
CA THR A 250 15.65 6.46 20.06
C THR A 250 16.26 7.03 21.34
N LYS A 251 15.48 7.73 22.17
CA LYS A 251 15.99 8.41 23.37
C LYS A 251 16.08 7.44 24.57
N PRO A 252 17.21 7.40 25.31
CA PRO A 252 17.38 6.47 26.44
C PRO A 252 16.34 6.60 27.56
N ASP A 253 15.81 7.80 27.79
CA ASP A 253 14.79 8.12 28.80
C ASP A 253 13.36 7.77 28.35
N GLN A 254 13.17 7.43 27.08
CA GLN A 254 11.88 7.03 26.53
C GLN A 254 11.76 5.50 26.47
N PRO A 255 10.53 4.97 26.44
CA PRO A 255 10.30 3.54 26.30
C PRO A 255 10.93 2.98 25.02
N ALA A 256 11.63 1.85 25.14
CA ALA A 256 12.16 1.13 23.99
C ALA A 256 11.03 0.54 23.14
N PHE A 257 11.32 0.17 21.89
CA PHE A 257 10.36 -0.57 21.06
C PHE A 257 10.10 -1.97 21.66
N PHE A 258 11.18 -2.66 22.03
CA PHE A 258 11.14 -4.00 22.59
C PHE A 258 12.26 -4.21 23.62
N GLU A 259 11.91 -4.85 24.73
CA GLU A 259 12.83 -5.25 25.79
C GLU A 259 12.82 -6.78 25.89
N PRO A 260 13.94 -7.46 25.56
CA PRO A 260 14.03 -8.91 25.63
C PRO A 260 13.97 -9.41 27.09
N THR A 261 13.46 -10.62 27.30
CA THR A 261 13.53 -11.30 28.62
C THR A 261 14.94 -11.75 28.97
N ASP A 262 15.75 -12.06 27.97
CA ASP A 262 17.16 -12.40 28.12
C ASP A 262 17.96 -11.11 28.37
N SER A 263 18.53 -10.97 29.56
CA SER A 263 19.34 -9.81 29.95
C SER A 263 20.63 -9.66 29.13
N SER A 264 21.04 -10.69 28.40
CA SER A 264 22.19 -10.62 27.48
C SER A 264 21.85 -10.06 26.10
N ALA A 265 20.57 -10.02 25.73
CA ALA A 265 20.10 -9.47 24.48
C ALA A 265 19.94 -7.94 24.56
N SER A 266 20.19 -7.24 23.46
CA SER A 266 20.10 -5.79 23.41
C SER A 266 18.65 -5.29 23.35
N ILE A 267 18.39 -4.18 24.04
CA ILE A 267 17.14 -3.45 23.96
C ILE A 267 16.98 -2.87 22.54
N ASP A 268 15.80 -3.08 21.92
CA ASP A 268 15.50 -2.58 20.58
C ASP A 268 14.92 -1.16 20.66
N ARG A 269 15.64 -0.18 20.11
CA ARG A 269 15.23 1.23 20.01
C ARG A 269 15.04 1.66 18.55
N SER A 270 14.68 0.73 17.67
CA SER A 270 14.58 0.98 16.24
C SER A 270 13.51 2.04 15.90
N PRO A 271 13.87 3.13 15.18
CA PRO A 271 12.92 4.11 14.66
C PRO A 271 12.21 3.64 13.39
N ALA A 272 12.38 2.38 12.97
CA ALA A 272 11.81 1.89 11.73
C ALA A 272 10.28 1.99 11.70
N ILE A 273 9.73 2.42 10.56
CA ILE A 273 8.28 2.48 10.34
C ILE A 273 7.59 1.13 10.57
N THR A 274 8.25 0.03 10.23
CA THR A 274 7.72 -1.32 10.48
C THR A 274 7.64 -1.68 11.96
N SER A 275 8.40 -1.01 12.83
CA SER A 275 8.25 -1.11 14.29
C SER A 275 7.09 -0.22 14.77
N PHE A 276 6.96 1.00 14.25
CA PHE A 276 5.80 1.86 14.51
C PHE A 276 4.47 1.18 14.18
N LEU A 277 4.39 0.50 13.04
CA LEU A 277 3.20 -0.26 12.61
C LEU A 277 2.82 -1.42 13.54
N CYS A 278 3.64 -1.72 14.55
CA CYS A 278 3.39 -2.70 15.60
C CYS A 278 2.94 -2.05 16.93
N THR A 279 2.71 -0.73 16.98
CA THR A 279 2.30 -0.01 18.20
C THR A 279 0.77 0.13 18.32
N ASP A 280 0.29 0.44 19.53
CA ASP A 280 -1.13 0.74 19.77
C ASP A 280 -1.59 1.97 18.98
N ALA A 281 -0.73 2.97 18.78
CA ALA A 281 -1.06 4.16 18.00
C ALA A 281 -1.45 3.80 16.56
N ALA A 282 -0.64 2.97 15.88
CA ALA A 282 -0.94 2.51 14.53
C ALA A 282 -2.21 1.65 14.48
N LEU A 283 -2.36 0.71 15.42
CA LEU A 283 -3.56 -0.15 15.49
C LEU A 283 -4.84 0.66 15.71
N ASN A 284 -4.81 1.68 16.56
CA ASN A 284 -5.95 2.54 16.82
C ASN A 284 -6.40 3.29 15.55
N ILE A 285 -5.44 3.78 14.75
CA ILE A 285 -5.74 4.45 13.48
C ILE A 285 -6.35 3.47 12.46
N PHE A 286 -5.79 2.26 12.32
CA PHE A 286 -6.38 1.21 11.47
C PHE A 286 -7.78 0.79 11.95
N SER A 287 -7.99 0.71 13.26
CA SER A 287 -9.28 0.35 13.85
C SER A 287 -10.33 1.46 13.69
N ALA A 288 -9.92 2.72 13.73
CA ALA A 288 -10.80 3.86 13.47
C ALA A 288 -11.30 3.84 12.01
N ALA A 289 -10.40 3.63 11.05
CA ALA A 289 -10.78 3.48 9.64
C ALA A 289 -11.75 2.31 9.39
N ARG A 290 -11.56 1.18 10.10
CA ARG A 290 -12.53 0.08 10.08
C ARG A 290 -13.90 0.53 10.60
N GLY A 291 -13.93 1.19 11.76
CA GLY A 291 -15.18 1.68 12.35
C GLY A 291 -15.91 2.70 11.47
N GLU A 292 -15.17 3.46 10.66
CA GLU A 292 -15.76 4.32 9.63
C GLU A 292 -16.34 3.52 8.48
N LEU A 293 -15.62 2.52 7.92
CA LEU A 293 -16.14 1.69 6.83
C LEU A 293 -17.49 1.04 7.19
N ASP A 294 -17.62 0.55 8.43
CA ASP A 294 -18.84 -0.07 8.93
C ASP A 294 -20.05 0.88 8.89
N LYS A 295 -19.81 2.20 8.98
CA LYS A 295 -20.84 3.25 9.05
C LYS A 295 -20.89 4.13 7.80
N PHE A 296 -19.97 3.94 6.86
CA PHE A 296 -19.82 4.79 5.68
C PHE A 296 -21.10 4.81 4.82
N VAL A 297 -21.59 6.00 4.51
CA VAL A 297 -22.72 6.20 3.60
C VAL A 297 -22.22 7.09 2.46
N PRO A 298 -22.24 6.61 1.20
CA PRO A 298 -21.74 7.38 0.07
C PRO A 298 -22.63 8.60 -0.19
N GLN A 299 -22.01 9.75 -0.42
CA GLN A 299 -22.65 10.98 -0.87
C GLN A 299 -22.97 10.93 -2.36
N TYR A 300 -22.24 10.11 -3.13
CA TYR A 300 -22.43 9.93 -4.57
C TYR A 300 -22.79 8.48 -4.91
N PRO A 301 -23.90 7.92 -4.35
CA PRO A 301 -24.19 6.49 -4.39
C PRO A 301 -24.27 5.89 -5.80
N ASP A 302 -24.71 6.68 -6.79
CA ASP A 302 -24.92 6.25 -8.18
C ASP A 302 -23.69 6.44 -9.07
N TYR A 303 -22.63 7.07 -8.58
CA TYR A 303 -21.45 7.35 -9.38
C TYR A 303 -20.74 6.08 -9.87
N ARG A 304 -20.38 6.07 -11.16
CA ARG A 304 -19.62 5.02 -11.83
C ARG A 304 -18.44 5.64 -12.60
N PRO A 305 -17.19 5.17 -12.38
CA PRO A 305 -16.01 5.62 -13.12
C PRO A 305 -16.17 5.38 -14.61
N LYS A 306 -15.83 6.39 -15.41
CA LYS A 306 -15.92 6.34 -16.89
C LYS A 306 -14.85 5.43 -17.50
N ASP A 307 -13.69 5.32 -16.83
CA ASP A 307 -12.53 4.57 -17.31
C ASP A 307 -12.47 3.14 -16.76
N GLY A 308 -13.62 2.57 -16.37
CA GLY A 308 -13.71 1.28 -15.68
C GLY A 308 -13.32 0.07 -16.54
N GLY A 309 -13.05 0.27 -17.83
CA GLY A 309 -12.55 -0.78 -18.72
C GLY A 309 -13.50 -1.97 -18.79
N GLY A 310 -14.67 -1.78 -19.41
CA GLY A 310 -15.68 -2.83 -19.56
C GLY A 310 -17.02 -2.27 -20.01
N ASP A 311 -18.03 -3.13 -20.09
CA ASP A 311 -19.41 -2.70 -20.29
C ASP A 311 -19.82 -1.77 -19.14
N PRO A 312 -20.29 -0.53 -19.39
CA PRO A 312 -20.76 0.40 -18.36
C PRO A 312 -21.78 -0.21 -17.39
N SER A 313 -22.54 -1.22 -17.83
CA SER A 313 -23.49 -1.95 -16.99
C SER A 313 -22.83 -2.70 -15.83
N THR A 314 -21.55 -3.09 -15.99
CA THR A 314 -20.78 -3.92 -15.05
C THR A 314 -19.95 -3.11 -14.05
N VAL A 315 -19.77 -1.80 -14.28
CA VAL A 315 -18.99 -0.94 -13.39
C VAL A 315 -19.78 -0.64 -12.12
N LEU A 316 -19.31 -1.05 -10.95
CA LEU A 316 -19.98 -0.81 -9.66
C LEU A 316 -20.23 0.68 -9.43
N SER A 317 -21.39 1.02 -8.86
CA SER A 317 -21.60 2.35 -8.30
C SER A 317 -20.87 2.50 -6.96
N ASN A 318 -20.75 3.71 -6.41
CA ASN A 318 -20.15 3.88 -5.08
C ASN A 318 -20.94 3.12 -3.99
N GLN A 319 -22.27 3.10 -4.08
CA GLN A 319 -23.09 2.29 -3.17
C GLN A 319 -22.73 0.80 -3.26
N ASN A 320 -22.68 0.26 -4.48
CA ASN A 320 -22.31 -1.14 -4.67
C ASN A 320 -20.86 -1.42 -4.25
N ALA A 321 -19.95 -0.46 -4.40
CA ALA A 321 -18.57 -0.58 -3.96
C ALA A 321 -18.46 -0.67 -2.42
N VAL A 322 -19.25 0.13 -1.68
CA VAL A 322 -19.33 0.04 -0.21
C VAL A 322 -19.86 -1.33 0.23
N ASP A 323 -20.96 -1.78 -0.39
CA ASP A 323 -21.57 -3.07 -0.05
C ASP A 323 -20.62 -4.23 -0.38
N HIS A 324 -19.94 -4.15 -1.52
CA HIS A 324 -18.92 -5.11 -1.92
C HIS A 324 -17.73 -5.11 -0.96
N ALA A 325 -17.23 -3.94 -0.54
CA ALA A 325 -16.14 -3.82 0.41
C ALA A 325 -16.48 -4.42 1.79
N ARG A 326 -17.70 -4.18 2.29
CA ARG A 326 -18.19 -4.77 3.55
C ARG A 326 -18.34 -6.29 3.45
N ALA A 327 -18.92 -6.77 2.36
CA ALA A 327 -19.05 -8.21 2.12
C ALA A 327 -17.68 -8.88 2.04
N PHE A 328 -16.71 -8.25 1.36
CA PHE A 328 -15.34 -8.72 1.29
C PHE A 328 -14.66 -8.72 2.66
N LEU A 329 -14.77 -7.64 3.44
CA LEU A 329 -14.23 -7.59 4.80
C LEU A 329 -14.82 -8.70 5.69
N ASN A 330 -16.12 -8.96 5.56
CA ASN A 330 -16.77 -10.06 6.27
C ASN A 330 -16.21 -11.43 5.84
N HIS A 331 -15.99 -11.66 4.54
CA HIS A 331 -15.27 -12.85 4.07
C HIS A 331 -13.87 -12.93 4.69
N VAL A 332 -13.15 -11.81 4.72
CA VAL A 332 -11.79 -11.73 5.26
C VAL A 332 -11.75 -12.14 6.74
N GLN A 333 -12.70 -11.66 7.54
CA GLN A 333 -12.77 -11.94 8.97
C GLN A 333 -13.05 -13.42 9.30
N HIS A 334 -13.83 -14.10 8.47
CA HIS A 334 -14.37 -15.42 8.81
C HIS A 334 -13.76 -16.58 8.01
N LYS A 335 -13.19 -16.30 6.83
CA LYS A 335 -12.76 -17.35 5.88
C LYS A 335 -11.32 -17.18 5.41
N ALA A 336 -10.85 -15.95 5.25
CA ALA A 336 -9.51 -15.69 4.75
C ALA A 336 -8.41 -15.98 5.78
N ARG A 337 -7.19 -16.25 5.29
CA ARG A 337 -5.97 -16.32 6.11
C ARG A 337 -4.84 -15.54 5.44
N ARG A 338 -3.97 -14.93 6.24
CA ARG A 338 -2.73 -14.32 5.71
C ARG A 338 -1.94 -15.36 4.90
N GLY A 339 -1.63 -15.02 3.65
CA GLY A 339 -0.69 -15.79 2.82
C GLY A 339 -1.28 -16.99 2.08
N THR A 340 -2.57 -17.23 2.19
CA THR A 340 -3.29 -18.22 1.35
C THR A 340 -4.04 -17.50 0.23
N PRO A 341 -4.09 -18.06 -0.99
CA PRO A 341 -5.04 -17.61 -2.01
C PRO A 341 -6.47 -17.67 -1.44
N HIS A 342 -7.24 -16.61 -1.66
CA HIS A 342 -8.60 -16.50 -1.12
C HIS A 342 -9.59 -17.05 -2.16
N ARG A 343 -10.23 -18.19 -1.84
CA ARG A 343 -11.24 -18.88 -2.64
C ARG A 343 -12.62 -18.82 -1.99
#